data_AF-A0A8C3N5T0-F1
#
_entry.id   AF-A0A8C3N5T0-F1
#
_cell.length_a   1.000
_cell.length_b   1.000
_cell.length_c   1.000
_cell.angle_alpha   90.00
_cell.angle_beta   90.00
_cell.angle_gamma   90.00
#
_symmetry.space_group_name_H-M   'P 1'
#
loop_
_entity.id
_entity.type
_entity.pdbx_description
1 polymer ?
#
loop_
_entity_poly.entity_id
_entity_poly.type
_entity_poly.pdbx_seq_one_letter_code
_entity_poly.pdbx_strand_id
1 'polypeptide(L)'
;MDDLILNAPVVDYRTRWSGIRPRHMAQAVPFRRAQQQVLQILAGKVVVGHAVHNDFKALHYCHPKALTRDTSQIPLLNRRAGFPENVAISLKRLTKALLNQDIQVGKSGHSSVEDARATMELYKVVEEEWEQHLDTPGLWGVPHDTLGDQSDTPSLVLPLGGPTVMA
;
A
#
# COMPACT_ATOMS: atom_id res chain seq x y z
N MET A 1 1.17 1.74 -27.96
CA MET A 1 1.97 2.98 -28.16
C MET A 1 2.94 3.16 -26.99
N ASP A 2 3.30 2.06 -26.30
CA ASP A 2 3.66 2.10 -24.86
C ASP A 2 5.12 1.76 -24.55
N ASP A 3 5.90 1.33 -25.54
CA ASP A 3 7.33 1.03 -25.35
C ASP A 3 8.22 2.28 -25.36
N LEU A 4 7.71 3.44 -25.81
CA LEU A 4 8.51 4.66 -25.95
C LEU A 4 8.78 5.36 -24.60
N ILE A 5 7.90 5.21 -23.61
CA ILE A 5 8.04 5.87 -22.30
C ILE A 5 8.99 5.10 -21.38
N LEU A 6 9.10 3.77 -21.53
CA LEU A 6 9.96 2.93 -20.69
C LEU A 6 11.47 3.12 -20.96
N ASN A 7 11.83 3.71 -22.09
CA ASN A 7 13.22 3.94 -22.50
C ASN A 7 13.63 5.43 -22.46
N ALA A 8 12.80 6.30 -21.88
CA ALA A 8 13.14 7.71 -21.73
C ALA A 8 14.33 7.89 -20.76
N PRO A 9 15.27 8.82 -21.03
CA PRO A 9 16.39 9.08 -20.14
C PRO A 9 15.90 9.64 -18.81
N VAL A 10 16.52 9.20 -17.71
CA VAL A 10 16.21 9.71 -16.36
C VAL A 10 16.68 11.15 -16.25
N VAL A 11 15.73 12.09 -16.09
CA VAL A 11 16.01 13.52 -15.92
C VAL A 11 16.30 13.92 -14.48
N ASP A 12 15.70 13.21 -13.52
CA ASP A 12 15.92 13.42 -12.09
C ASP A 12 15.71 12.09 -11.32
N TYR A 13 16.72 11.71 -10.54
CA TYR A 13 16.72 10.49 -9.74
C TYR A 13 15.96 10.64 -8.42
N ARG A 14 15.65 11.89 -8.01
CA ARG A 14 15.01 12.19 -6.72
C ARG A 14 15.77 11.58 -5.54
N THR A 15 17.10 11.59 -5.60
CA THR A 15 18.01 10.88 -4.67
C THR A 15 17.67 11.13 -3.20
N ARG A 16 17.24 12.36 -2.84
CA ARG A 16 16.84 12.73 -1.47
C ARG A 16 15.68 11.89 -0.93
N TRP A 17 14.82 11.39 -1.79
CA TRP A 17 13.66 10.58 -1.43
C TRP A 17 13.89 9.10 -1.77
N SER A 18 14.37 8.81 -2.98
CA SER A 18 14.51 7.44 -3.50
C SER A 18 15.76 6.70 -3.02
N GLY A 19 16.80 7.45 -2.62
CA GLY A 19 18.15 6.91 -2.44
C GLY A 19 18.83 6.40 -3.72
N ILE A 20 18.16 6.50 -4.87
CA ILE A 20 18.68 6.05 -6.16
C ILE A 20 19.65 7.08 -6.73
N ARG A 21 20.75 6.58 -7.29
CA ARG A 21 21.82 7.36 -7.93
C ARG A 21 22.09 6.78 -9.31
N PRO A 22 22.72 7.54 -10.24
CA PRO A 22 23.02 7.06 -11.59
C PRO A 22 23.71 5.69 -11.62
N ARG A 23 24.66 5.46 -10.70
CA ARG A 23 25.37 4.18 -10.57
C ARG A 23 24.45 2.97 -10.28
N HIS A 24 23.30 3.17 -9.64
CA HIS A 24 22.35 2.08 -9.36
C HIS A 24 21.62 1.65 -10.64
N MET A 25 21.53 2.54 -11.66
CA MET A 25 20.92 2.21 -12.94
C MET A 25 21.82 1.40 -13.86
N ALA A 26 23.14 1.41 -13.64
CA ALA A 26 24.09 0.67 -14.48
C ALA A 26 23.84 -0.85 -14.49
N GLN A 27 23.21 -1.38 -13.45
CA GLN A 27 22.85 -2.79 -13.29
C GLN A 27 21.35 -2.98 -13.03
N ALA A 28 20.53 -1.97 -13.33
CA ALA A 28 19.10 -2.05 -13.05
C ALA A 28 18.41 -3.11 -13.91
N VAL A 29 17.45 -3.81 -13.30
CA VAL A 29 16.58 -4.74 -14.00
C VAL A 29 15.63 -3.96 -14.91
N PRO A 30 15.38 -4.39 -16.15
CA PRO A 30 14.39 -3.76 -17.02
C PRO A 30 13.01 -3.72 -16.36
N PHE A 31 12.31 -2.59 -16.50
CA PHE A 31 11.02 -2.36 -15.85
C PHE A 31 10.03 -3.52 -16.05
N ARG A 32 9.85 -4.00 -17.29
CA ARG A 32 8.93 -5.10 -17.61
C ARG A 32 9.21 -6.36 -16.79
N ARG A 33 10.48 -6.70 -16.60
CA ARG A 33 10.89 -7.89 -15.82
C ARG A 33 10.66 -7.67 -14.33
N ALA A 34 11.02 -6.50 -13.80
CA ALA A 34 10.76 -6.15 -12.41
C ALA A 34 9.25 -6.13 -12.11
N GLN A 35 8.46 -5.51 -12.98
CA GLN A 35 7.00 -5.45 -12.90
C GLN A 35 6.40 -6.86 -12.87
N GLN A 36 6.77 -7.75 -13.80
CA GLN A 36 6.29 -9.13 -13.80
C GLN A 36 6.58 -9.87 -12.48
N GLN A 37 7.78 -9.71 -11.93
CA GLN A 37 8.16 -10.32 -10.66
C GLN A 37 7.32 -9.77 -9.50
N VAL A 38 7.11 -8.45 -9.45
CA VAL A 38 6.28 -7.81 -8.42
C VAL A 38 4.83 -8.30 -8.53
N LEU A 39 4.22 -8.28 -9.72
CA LEU A 39 2.84 -8.71 -9.92
C LEU A 39 2.62 -10.18 -9.54
N GLN A 40 3.61 -11.05 -9.81
CA GLN A 40 3.56 -12.43 -9.37
C GLN A 40 3.55 -12.56 -7.84
N ILE A 41 4.28 -11.69 -7.13
CA ILE A 41 4.30 -11.66 -5.67
C ILE A 41 2.97 -11.14 -5.11
N LEU A 42 2.37 -10.11 -5.73
CA LEU A 42 1.11 -9.49 -5.27
C LEU A 42 -0.14 -10.35 -5.55
N ALA A 43 -0.06 -11.30 -6.49
CA ALA A 43 -1.20 -12.09 -6.93
C ALA A 43 -1.85 -12.85 -5.77
N GLY A 44 -3.15 -12.61 -5.56
CA GLY A 44 -3.95 -13.27 -4.52
C GLY A 44 -3.61 -12.89 -3.08
N LYS A 45 -2.81 -11.83 -2.88
CA LYS A 45 -2.39 -11.39 -1.55
C LYS A 45 -3.11 -10.13 -1.11
N VAL A 46 -3.18 -9.94 0.20
CA VAL A 46 -3.55 -8.67 0.80
C VAL A 46 -2.31 -7.78 0.80
N VAL A 47 -2.40 -6.61 0.17
CA VAL A 47 -1.31 -5.64 0.08
C VAL A 47 -1.54 -4.49 1.05
N VAL A 48 -0.63 -4.36 2.00
CA VAL A 48 -0.57 -3.29 2.99
C VAL A 48 0.43 -2.23 2.51
N GLY A 49 0.02 -0.98 2.46
CA GLY A 49 0.90 0.10 2.03
C GLY A 49 0.56 1.44 2.66
N HIS A 50 1.37 2.45 2.38
CA HIS A 50 1.12 3.83 2.81
C HIS A 50 1.07 4.73 1.58
N ALA A 51 -0.14 5.19 1.22
CA ALA A 51 -0.42 5.85 -0.06
C ALA A 51 -0.10 4.96 -1.28
N VAL A 52 -0.43 3.66 -1.16
CA VAL A 52 -0.04 2.56 -2.08
C VAL A 52 -0.55 2.72 -3.50
N HIS A 53 -1.57 3.56 -3.69
CA HIS A 53 -2.08 3.92 -5.01
C HIS A 53 -0.99 4.55 -5.90
N ASN A 54 0.00 5.24 -5.32
CA ASN A 54 1.13 5.80 -6.07
C ASN A 54 2.02 4.69 -6.65
N ASP A 55 2.29 3.65 -5.87
CA ASP A 55 3.09 2.49 -6.27
C ASP A 55 2.37 1.69 -7.35
N PHE A 56 1.07 1.42 -7.18
CA PHE A 56 0.26 0.75 -8.17
C PHE A 56 0.20 1.50 -9.50
N LYS A 57 0.09 2.84 -9.45
CA LYS A 57 0.16 3.69 -10.64
C LYS A 57 1.52 3.60 -11.33
N ALA A 58 2.62 3.62 -10.56
CA ALA A 58 3.97 3.45 -11.10
C ALA A 58 4.20 2.06 -11.72
N LEU A 59 3.52 1.04 -11.20
CA LEU A 59 3.53 -0.33 -11.73
C LEU A 59 2.52 -0.55 -12.85
N HIS A 60 1.75 0.45 -13.28
CA HIS A 60 0.65 0.29 -14.25
C HIS A 60 -0.29 -0.87 -13.90
N TYR A 61 -0.65 -0.98 -12.62
CA TYR A 61 -1.40 -2.09 -12.07
C TYR A 61 -2.57 -1.59 -11.21
N CYS A 62 -3.67 -2.34 -11.19
CA CYS A 62 -4.82 -2.09 -10.34
C CYS A 62 -5.02 -3.29 -9.42
N HIS A 63 -4.66 -3.15 -8.15
CA HIS A 63 -4.92 -4.18 -7.16
C HIS A 63 -6.38 -4.10 -6.68
N PRO A 64 -7.06 -5.24 -6.40
CA PRO A 64 -8.42 -5.21 -5.87
C PRO A 64 -8.52 -4.41 -4.57
N LYS A 65 -9.51 -3.51 -4.47
CA LYS A 65 -9.72 -2.70 -3.26
C LYS A 65 -9.94 -3.55 -2.02
N ALA A 66 -10.69 -4.65 -2.16
CA ALA A 66 -10.92 -5.62 -1.08
C ALA A 66 -9.64 -6.31 -0.58
N LEU A 67 -8.57 -6.31 -1.38
CA LEU A 67 -7.25 -6.86 -1.03
C LEU A 67 -6.23 -5.76 -0.69
N THR A 68 -6.64 -4.49 -0.61
CA THR A 68 -5.74 -3.36 -0.34
C THR A 68 -5.97 -2.78 1.05
N ARG A 69 -4.90 -2.61 1.85
CA ARG A 69 -4.90 -1.95 3.16
C ARG A 69 -4.01 -0.71 3.09
N ASP A 70 -4.60 0.47 2.84
CA ASP A 70 -3.85 1.73 2.79
C ASP A 70 -3.84 2.43 4.15
N THR A 71 -2.70 2.35 4.85
CA THR A 71 -2.48 2.93 6.18
C THR A 71 -2.52 4.46 6.20
N SER A 72 -2.42 5.13 5.04
CA SER A 72 -2.49 6.59 4.96
C SER A 72 -3.92 7.14 5.03
N GLN A 73 -4.91 6.30 4.74
CA GLN A 73 -6.32 6.70 4.58
C GLN A 73 -7.23 6.15 5.69
N ILE A 74 -6.71 5.36 6.62
CA ILE A 74 -7.54 4.73 7.64
C ILE A 74 -7.74 5.64 8.88
N PRO A 75 -8.98 5.99 9.23
CA PRO A 75 -9.29 6.77 10.44
C PRO A 75 -8.79 6.14 11.73
N LEU A 76 -8.76 4.81 11.78
CA LEU A 76 -8.41 4.05 12.98
C LEU A 76 -6.98 4.30 13.46
N LEU A 77 -6.00 4.36 12.54
CA LEU A 77 -4.62 4.69 12.91
C LEU A 77 -4.50 6.11 13.45
N ASN A 78 -5.22 7.07 12.84
CA ASN A 78 -5.24 8.44 13.31
C ASN A 78 -5.85 8.55 14.71
N ARG A 79 -6.98 7.87 14.95
CA ARG A 79 -7.62 7.81 16.27
C ARG A 79 -6.67 7.27 17.33
N ARG A 80 -6.02 6.12 17.06
CA ARG A 80 -5.04 5.50 17.96
C ARG A 80 -3.85 6.43 18.23
N ALA A 81 -3.44 7.21 17.24
CA ALA A 81 -2.32 8.14 17.32
C ALA A 81 -2.67 9.52 17.90
N GLY A 82 -3.95 9.78 18.18
CA GLY A 82 -4.43 11.10 18.64
C GLY A 82 -4.42 12.19 17.56
N PHE A 83 -4.51 11.82 16.28
CA PHE A 83 -4.61 12.73 15.14
C PHE A 83 -6.06 12.87 14.63
N PRO A 84 -6.39 13.95 13.90
CA PRO A 84 -7.69 14.07 13.22
C PRO A 84 -7.94 12.91 12.25
N GLU A 85 -9.12 12.28 12.36
CA GLU A 85 -9.48 11.07 11.60
C GLU A 85 -9.63 11.30 10.08
N ASN A 86 -9.86 12.53 9.65
CA ASN A 86 -10.15 12.92 8.28
C ASN A 86 -8.94 13.48 7.51
N VAL A 87 -7.71 13.27 7.99
CA VAL A 87 -6.49 13.82 7.39
C VAL A 87 -5.47 12.71 7.12
N ALA A 88 -4.82 12.73 5.96
CA ALA A 88 -3.70 11.83 5.70
C ALA A 88 -2.49 12.25 6.55
N ILE A 89 -2.03 11.35 7.42
CA ILE A 89 -0.84 11.55 8.26
C ILE A 89 0.33 10.80 7.63
N SER A 90 1.51 11.42 7.61
CA SER A 90 2.70 10.77 7.04
C SER A 90 3.12 9.54 7.84
N LEU A 91 3.66 8.54 7.14
CA LEU A 91 4.21 7.32 7.74
C LEU A 91 5.11 7.63 8.92
N LYS A 92 6.06 8.55 8.76
CA LYS A 92 6.98 8.98 9.82
C LYS A 92 6.28 9.46 11.08
N ARG A 93 5.19 10.22 10.95
CA ARG A 93 4.43 10.74 12.10
C ARG A 93 3.62 9.64 12.78
N LEU A 94 2.99 8.76 12.01
CA LEU A 94 2.25 7.62 12.57
C LEU A 94 3.19 6.65 13.28
N THR A 95 4.29 6.27 12.65
CA THR A 95 5.31 5.39 13.24
C THR A 95 5.91 5.99 14.51
N LYS A 96 6.16 7.31 14.53
CA LYS A 96 6.63 7.98 15.75
C LYS A 96 5.59 7.97 16.87
N ALA A 97 4.33 8.25 16.55
CA ALA A 97 3.26 8.34 17.54
C ALA A 97 2.86 6.97 18.12
N LEU A 98 2.79 5.94 17.27
CA LEU A 98 2.26 4.62 17.65
C LEU A 98 3.33 3.60 18.02
N LEU A 99 4.50 3.67 17.39
CA LEU A 99 5.58 2.69 17.57
C LEU A 99 6.79 3.28 18.30
N ASN A 100 6.79 4.60 18.58
CA ASN A 100 7.92 5.35 19.14
C ASN A 100 9.24 5.18 18.37
N GLN A 101 9.13 4.94 17.05
CA GLN A 101 10.27 4.73 16.16
C GLN A 101 10.47 5.95 15.26
N ASP A 102 11.73 6.31 15.02
CA ASP A 102 12.11 7.32 14.03
C ASP A 102 12.62 6.63 12.77
N ILE A 103 11.82 6.68 11.70
CA ILE A 103 12.17 6.19 10.36
C ILE A 103 12.62 7.33 9.45
N GLN A 104 13.26 7.01 8.33
CA GLN A 104 13.68 8.01 7.33
C GLN A 104 14.60 9.08 7.94
N VAL A 105 15.47 8.69 8.87
CA VAL A 105 16.40 9.60 9.58
C VAL A 105 17.70 9.87 8.81
N GLY A 106 18.01 9.02 7.82
CA GLY A 106 19.23 9.13 7.01
C GLY A 106 19.20 10.27 5.99
N LYS A 107 20.38 10.75 5.61
CA LYS A 107 20.57 11.74 4.52
C LYS A 107 20.64 11.11 3.12
N SER A 108 20.64 9.78 3.05
CA SER A 108 20.89 9.01 1.83
C SER A 108 19.63 8.66 1.03
N GLY A 109 18.48 9.24 1.37
CA GLY A 109 17.18 8.83 0.84
C GLY A 109 16.43 7.92 1.81
N HIS A 110 15.19 7.60 1.46
CA HIS A 110 14.38 6.64 2.21
C HIS A 110 14.73 5.21 1.79
N SER A 111 14.48 4.27 2.68
CA SER A 111 14.62 2.85 2.40
C SER A 111 13.24 2.25 2.20
N SER A 112 12.95 1.72 1.02
CA SER A 112 11.67 1.04 0.74
C SER A 112 11.42 -0.13 1.70
N VAL A 113 12.49 -0.81 2.12
CA VAL A 113 12.42 -1.92 3.09
C VAL A 113 12.06 -1.41 4.49
N GLU A 114 12.60 -0.25 4.90
CA GLU A 114 12.22 0.38 6.18
C GLU A 114 10.76 0.81 6.15
N ASP A 115 10.33 1.48 5.07
CA ASP A 115 8.97 1.98 4.90
C ASP A 115 7.94 0.83 4.86
N ALA A 116 8.23 -0.27 4.15
CA ALA A 116 7.36 -1.44 4.09
C ALA A 116 7.21 -2.12 5.46
N ARG A 117 8.32 -2.25 6.21
CA ARG A 117 8.28 -2.81 7.57
C ARG A 117 7.49 -1.93 8.53
N ALA A 118 7.75 -0.63 8.55
CA ALA A 118 7.03 0.32 9.40
C ALA A 118 5.52 0.31 9.09
N THR A 119 5.17 0.22 7.80
CA THR A 119 3.77 0.15 7.35
C THR A 119 3.09 -1.14 7.82
N MET A 120 3.77 -2.29 7.71
CA MET A 120 3.27 -3.57 8.23
C MET A 120 3.11 -3.54 9.76
N GLU A 121 4.06 -2.95 10.49
CA GLU A 121 3.96 -2.78 11.95
C GLU A 121 2.76 -1.90 12.33
N LEU A 122 2.53 -0.80 11.60
CA LEU A 122 1.34 0.02 11.81
C LEU A 122 0.04 -0.75 11.54
N TYR A 123 -0.02 -1.53 10.46
CA TYR A 123 -1.19 -2.36 10.17
C TYR A 123 -1.48 -3.33 11.33
N LYS A 124 -0.46 -3.99 11.89
CA LYS A 124 -0.63 -4.91 13.03
C LYS A 124 -1.21 -4.26 14.28
N VAL A 125 -1.00 -2.96 14.49
CA VAL A 125 -1.61 -2.22 15.62
C VAL A 125 -3.14 -2.19 15.52
N VAL A 126 -3.66 -2.27 14.30
CA VAL A 126 -5.09 -2.12 13.99
C VAL A 126 -5.69 -3.32 13.26
N GLU A 127 -4.91 -4.38 13.04
CA GLU A 127 -5.26 -5.53 12.19
C GLU A 127 -6.58 -6.17 12.60
N GLU A 128 -6.72 -6.53 13.88
CA GLU A 128 -7.93 -7.17 14.39
C GLU A 128 -9.18 -6.31 14.17
N GLU A 129 -9.11 -5.03 14.54
CA GLU A 129 -10.23 -4.11 14.40
C GLU A 129 -10.50 -3.80 12.91
N TRP A 130 -9.47 -3.64 12.08
CA TRP A 130 -9.62 -3.41 10.65
C TRP A 130 -10.31 -4.60 9.97
N GLU A 131 -9.81 -5.82 10.15
CA GLU A 131 -10.38 -6.98 9.48
C GLU A 131 -11.81 -7.28 9.98
N GLN A 132 -12.12 -7.06 11.26
CA GLN A 132 -13.51 -7.13 11.76
C GLN A 132 -14.44 -6.12 11.08
N HIS A 133 -13.97 -4.90 10.80
CA HIS A 133 -14.75 -3.88 10.09
C HIS A 133 -15.00 -4.29 8.62
N LEU A 134 -14.10 -5.06 8.01
CA LEU A 134 -14.28 -5.57 6.64
C LEU A 134 -15.25 -6.77 6.60
N ASP A 135 -15.22 -7.63 7.61
CA ASP A 135 -16.09 -8.81 7.72
C ASP A 135 -17.54 -8.47 8.13
N THR A 136 -17.80 -7.22 8.53
CA THR A 136 -19.15 -6.75 8.92
C THR A 136 -19.71 -5.70 7.95
N PRO A 137 -20.08 -6.06 6.71
CA PRO A 137 -20.77 -5.12 5.84
C PRO A 137 -22.21 -4.91 6.35
N GLY A 138 -22.47 -3.79 7.04
CA GLY A 138 -23.85 -3.32 7.29
C GLY A 138 -24.17 -2.66 8.63
N LEU A 139 -23.25 -2.52 9.58
CA LEU A 139 -23.60 -2.05 10.94
C LEU A 139 -23.45 -0.54 11.19
N TRP A 140 -22.93 0.27 10.26
CA TRP A 140 -22.87 1.72 10.46
C TRP A 140 -22.90 2.53 9.14
N GLY A 141 -24.12 2.86 8.71
CA GLY A 141 -24.49 4.23 8.33
C GLY A 141 -23.77 4.92 7.17
N VAL A 142 -23.48 4.23 6.07
CA VAL A 142 -23.22 4.91 4.78
C VAL A 142 -24.55 5.07 4.05
N PRO A 143 -24.97 6.28 3.60
CA PRO A 143 -26.19 6.43 2.83
C PRO A 143 -26.05 5.64 1.53
N HIS A 144 -26.89 4.61 1.42
CA HIS A 144 -26.98 3.73 0.28
C HIS A 144 -27.71 4.46 -0.85
N ASP A 145 -26.97 5.09 -1.76
CA ASP A 145 -27.51 5.43 -3.07
C ASP A 145 -27.74 4.13 -3.84
N THR A 146 -28.97 3.63 -3.73
CA THR A 146 -29.56 2.60 -4.59
C THR A 146 -29.42 3.02 -6.05
N LEU A 147 -28.79 2.18 -6.87
CA LEU A 147 -29.29 1.78 -8.18
C LEU A 147 -28.58 0.46 -8.57
N GLY A 148 -29.38 -0.48 -9.07
CA GLY A 148 -29.13 -1.91 -8.98
C GLY A 148 -28.06 -2.48 -9.92
N ASP A 149 -27.56 -3.64 -9.51
CA ASP A 149 -27.58 -4.83 -10.36
C ASP A 149 -27.56 -6.08 -9.47
N GLN A 150 -28.57 -6.93 -9.61
CA GLN A 150 -28.56 -8.28 -9.05
C GLN A 150 -27.99 -9.19 -10.14
N SER A 151 -26.74 -9.60 -9.98
CA SER A 151 -26.26 -10.81 -10.63
C SER A 151 -25.45 -11.64 -9.64
N ASP A 152 -25.85 -12.90 -9.54
CA ASP A 152 -25.27 -13.97 -8.75
C ASP A 152 -23.75 -13.89 -8.70
N THR A 153 -23.21 -13.72 -7.49
CA THR A 153 -21.81 -14.12 -7.21
C THR A 153 -21.86 -15.44 -6.47
N PRO A 154 -21.23 -16.51 -6.99
CA PRO A 154 -21.13 -17.74 -6.24
C PRO A 154 -20.29 -17.46 -5.00
N SER A 155 -20.79 -17.90 -3.84
CA SER A 155 -20.02 -17.90 -2.60
C SER A 155 -18.69 -18.58 -2.85
N LEU A 156 -17.63 -17.78 -2.97
CA LEU A 156 -16.27 -18.29 -3.01
C LEU A 156 -16.04 -18.93 -1.65
N VAL A 157 -16.12 -20.26 -1.61
CA VAL A 157 -15.62 -21.08 -0.51
C VAL A 157 -14.13 -20.78 -0.44
N LEU A 158 -13.75 -19.87 0.45
CA LEU A 158 -12.34 -19.54 0.68
C LEU A 158 -11.64 -20.84 1.11
N PRO A 159 -10.53 -21.24 0.46
CA PRO A 159 -9.72 -22.34 0.97
C PRO A 159 -9.30 -22.02 2.41
N LEU A 160 -9.12 -23.05 3.24
CA LEU A 160 -8.80 -22.96 4.69
C LEU A 160 -7.49 -22.21 5.04
N GLY A 161 -6.86 -21.53 4.07
CA GLY A 161 -5.91 -20.46 4.29
C GLY A 161 -6.39 -19.23 3.55
N GLY A 162 -6.85 -18.20 4.28
CA GLY A 162 -7.18 -16.90 3.71
C GLY A 162 -5.99 -16.27 2.97
N PRO A 163 -6.23 -15.20 2.18
CA PRO A 163 -5.17 -14.55 1.43
C PRO A 163 -4.03 -14.08 2.36
N THR A 164 -2.79 -14.35 1.98
CA THR A 164 -1.61 -13.98 2.78
C THR A 164 -1.41 -12.46 2.74
N VAL A 165 -1.18 -11.85 3.91
CA VAL A 165 -0.90 -10.41 4.04
C VAL A 165 0.58 -10.11 3.77
N MET A 166 0.84 -9.07 2.98
CA MET A 166 2.19 -8.57 2.69
C MET A 166 2.23 -7.03 2.62
N ALA A 167 3.42 -6.47 2.86
CA ALA A 167 3.74 -5.07 2.58
C ALA A 167 4.67 -4.96 1.37
#